data_AF-Q3JVS1-F1
#
_entry.id   AF-Q3JVS1-F1
#
_cell.length_a   1.000
_cell.length_b   1.000
_cell.length_c   1.000
_cell.angle_alpha   90.00
_cell.angle_beta   90.00
_cell.angle_gamma   90.00
#
_symmetry.space_group_name_H-M   'P 1'
#
loop_
_entity.id
_entity.type
_entity.pdbx_description
1 polymer ?
#
loop_
_entity_poly.entity_id
_entity_poly.type
_entity_poly.pdbx_seq_one_letter_code
_entity_poly.pdbx_strand_id
1 'polypeptide(L)'
;MAAGVSVGTSVGTSVGVSAARASAHRPEKRGQWRRGSRIGCDLSPGHAHALAAGAPPGGCDSPGRALPYATGRAFGCGRPASPHRNRSKEATMLYTGSCHCGKVRFEVEGEIDGACACNCSMCARKGSLLWFVPRDALRLQTPDEDIATYLFNKHVIRHRFCPTCGIHPFAEGTDPKGNAMAAVNLRCVDGVDLDALSVRHFDGRAL
;
A
#
# COMPACT_ATOMS: atom_id res chain seq x y z
N MET A 1 -47.36 -59.56 47.31
CA MET A 1 -46.27 -59.39 48.31
C MET A 1 -45.28 -60.54 48.14
N ALA A 2 -43.99 -60.26 48.34
CA ALA A 2 -42.84 -61.17 48.28
C ALA A 2 -42.42 -61.65 46.88
N ALA A 3 -41.54 -60.87 46.24
CA ALA A 3 -40.63 -61.35 45.21
C ALA A 3 -39.31 -61.77 45.88
N GLY A 4 -38.83 -62.97 45.57
CA GLY A 4 -37.49 -63.41 45.91
C GLY A 4 -37.24 -64.79 45.35
N VAL A 5 -36.31 -64.92 44.40
CA VAL A 5 -35.53 -66.14 44.14
C VAL A 5 -34.18 -65.77 43.49
N SER A 6 -33.14 -66.05 44.26
CA SER A 6 -31.76 -66.49 43.96
C SER A 6 -30.90 -65.90 42.83
N VAL A 7 -29.83 -65.25 43.29
CA VAL A 7 -28.39 -65.48 43.03
C VAL A 7 -28.01 -66.58 42.03
N GLY A 8 -27.23 -66.19 41.01
CA GLY A 8 -26.41 -67.05 40.16
C GLY A 8 -24.96 -66.57 40.15
N THR A 9 -24.04 -67.52 40.33
CA THR A 9 -22.62 -67.37 40.68
C THR A 9 -21.70 -67.23 39.46
N SER A 10 -20.62 -66.47 39.65
CA SER A 10 -19.24 -66.63 39.13
C SER A 10 -18.99 -66.84 37.63
N VAL A 11 -18.20 -65.94 37.02
CA VAL A 11 -16.83 -66.24 36.56
C VAL A 11 -16.08 -64.93 36.26
N GLY A 12 -14.86 -64.81 36.78
CA GLY A 12 -13.96 -63.70 36.51
C GLY A 12 -13.24 -63.84 35.17
N THR A 13 -12.91 -62.72 34.54
CA THR A 13 -11.75 -62.64 33.65
C THR A 13 -11.21 -61.21 33.67
N SER A 14 -10.02 -61.07 34.23
CA SER A 14 -9.20 -59.86 34.19
C SER A 14 -8.62 -59.69 32.78
N VAL A 15 -8.94 -58.60 32.08
CA VAL A 15 -8.14 -58.14 30.93
C VAL A 15 -8.17 -56.62 30.81
N GLY A 16 -7.02 -55.99 31.08
CA GLY A 16 -6.43 -54.91 30.28
C GLY A 16 -7.15 -53.56 30.24
N VAL A 17 -6.69 -52.63 31.08
CA VAL A 17 -6.75 -51.19 30.78
C VAL A 17 -5.91 -50.94 29.53
N SER A 18 -6.56 -50.73 28.38
CA SER A 18 -5.88 -50.37 27.14
C SER A 18 -5.54 -48.88 27.18
N ALA A 19 -4.27 -48.58 27.47
CA ALA A 19 -3.71 -47.25 27.39
C ALA A 19 -3.82 -46.74 25.94
N ALA A 20 -4.62 -45.71 25.72
CA ALA A 20 -4.66 -44.99 24.46
C ALA A 20 -3.26 -44.44 24.16
N ARG A 21 -2.66 -44.91 23.07
CA ARG A 21 -1.35 -44.48 22.58
C ARG A 21 -1.39 -42.99 22.26
N ALA A 22 -0.59 -42.21 22.98
CA ALA A 22 -0.26 -40.84 22.61
C ALA A 22 0.39 -40.84 21.22
N SER A 23 -0.26 -40.21 20.26
CA SER A 23 0.30 -39.99 18.93
C SER A 23 1.42 -38.97 19.07
N ALA A 24 2.66 -39.42 18.88
CA ALA A 24 3.85 -38.59 18.93
C ALA A 24 3.81 -37.57 17.78
N HIS A 25 3.60 -36.30 18.11
CA HIS A 25 3.84 -35.20 17.18
C HIS A 25 5.32 -35.20 16.79
N ARG A 26 5.55 -35.40 15.49
CA ARG A 26 6.83 -35.28 14.80
C ARG A 26 7.39 -33.85 15.01
N PRO A 27 8.64 -33.67 15.48
CA PRO A 27 9.20 -32.33 15.60
C PRO A 27 9.43 -31.74 14.20
N GLU A 28 8.84 -30.57 13.96
CA GLU A 28 9.16 -29.73 12.80
C GLU A 28 10.67 -29.45 12.78
N LYS A 29 11.27 -29.67 11.62
CA LYS A 29 12.68 -29.37 11.39
C LYS A 29 12.87 -27.87 11.55
N ARG A 30 13.46 -27.47 12.68
CA ARG A 30 13.98 -26.14 12.95
C ARG A 30 14.86 -25.74 11.77
N GLY A 31 14.38 -24.80 10.96
CA GLY A 31 15.05 -24.29 9.76
C GLY A 31 16.47 -23.86 10.11
N GLN A 32 17.43 -24.61 9.59
CA GLN A 32 18.85 -24.35 9.74
C GLN A 32 19.18 -23.14 8.87
N TRP A 33 19.23 -21.95 9.46
CA TRP A 33 19.78 -20.76 8.83
C TRP A 33 21.23 -21.07 8.44
N ARG A 34 21.47 -21.32 7.15
CA ARG A 34 22.82 -21.53 6.62
C ARG A 34 23.60 -20.24 6.86
N ARG A 35 24.55 -20.30 7.78
CA ARG A 35 25.59 -19.28 7.92
C ARG A 35 26.38 -19.24 6.60
N GLY A 36 26.25 -18.13 5.87
CA GLY A 36 27.14 -17.82 4.75
C GLY A 36 26.47 -17.79 3.38
N SER A 37 25.68 -16.76 3.09
CA SER A 37 25.88 -16.04 1.84
C SER A 37 26.43 -14.68 2.22
N ARG A 38 27.71 -14.43 1.93
CA ARG A 38 28.24 -13.07 1.94
C ARG A 38 27.31 -12.26 1.03
N ILE A 39 26.76 -11.16 1.53
CA ILE A 39 26.17 -10.13 0.67
C ILE A 39 27.35 -9.62 -0.16
N GLY A 40 27.54 -10.21 -1.33
CA GLY A 40 28.53 -9.79 -2.29
C GLY A 40 28.03 -8.50 -2.91
N CYS A 41 28.51 -7.36 -2.41
CA CYS A 41 28.50 -6.14 -3.19
C CYS A 41 29.55 -6.33 -4.30
N ASP A 42 29.16 -6.98 -5.40
CA ASP A 42 29.95 -7.03 -6.63
C ASP A 42 29.94 -5.62 -7.26
N LEU A 43 30.77 -4.74 -6.71
CA LEU A 43 31.16 -3.48 -7.34
C LEU A 43 32.19 -3.80 -8.42
N SER A 44 31.71 -4.22 -9.59
CA SER A 44 32.53 -4.23 -10.80
C SER A 44 32.58 -2.80 -11.37
N PRO A 45 33.77 -2.21 -11.61
CA PRO A 45 33.90 -0.90 -12.23
C PRO A 45 33.59 -0.99 -13.73
N GLY A 46 32.35 -0.66 -14.10
CA GLY A 46 31.90 -0.53 -15.48
C GLY A 46 32.30 0.81 -16.08
N HIS A 47 33.27 0.75 -16.98
CA HIS A 47 33.65 1.68 -18.05
C HIS A 47 32.84 2.97 -18.23
N ALA A 48 33.53 4.10 -18.03
CA ALA A 48 33.12 5.42 -18.49
C ALA A 48 33.07 5.47 -20.02
N HIS A 49 31.91 5.74 -20.60
CA HIS A 49 31.79 6.13 -22.01
C HIS A 49 31.68 7.64 -22.12
N ALA A 50 32.56 8.18 -22.96
CA ALA A 50 32.78 9.58 -23.22
C ALA A 50 31.58 10.28 -23.87
N LEU A 51 31.41 11.54 -23.49
CA LEU A 51 30.51 12.54 -24.08
C LEU A 51 30.89 12.82 -25.55
N ALA A 52 29.92 12.75 -26.45
CA ALA A 52 30.03 13.34 -27.79
C ALA A 52 28.99 14.45 -27.94
N ALA A 53 29.49 15.66 -28.18
CA ALA A 53 28.73 16.87 -28.45
C ALA A 53 28.33 16.97 -29.94
N GLY A 54 27.24 17.69 -30.23
CA GLY A 54 27.06 18.38 -31.52
C GLY A 54 25.77 18.10 -32.29
N ALA A 55 24.75 18.95 -32.09
CA ALA A 55 23.73 19.33 -33.08
C ALA A 55 24.36 20.34 -34.11
N PRO A 56 23.73 20.83 -35.23
CA PRO A 56 22.31 21.17 -35.42
C PRO A 56 21.80 21.00 -36.90
N PRO A 57 20.89 21.83 -37.46
CA PRO A 57 19.45 21.60 -37.56
C PRO A 57 18.92 21.53 -39.02
N GLY A 58 17.70 21.02 -39.21
CA GLY A 58 17.01 21.04 -40.52
C GLY A 58 15.56 21.45 -40.38
N GLY A 59 15.25 22.69 -40.75
CA GLY A 59 13.89 23.19 -40.95
C GLY A 59 13.52 23.23 -42.43
N CYS A 60 12.23 23.11 -42.72
CA CYS A 60 11.53 23.63 -43.90
C CYS A 60 10.04 23.70 -43.53
N ASP A 61 9.51 24.87 -43.21
CA ASP A 61 8.89 25.83 -44.14
C ASP A 61 7.89 25.19 -45.12
N SER A 62 6.60 25.46 -44.90
CA SER A 62 5.56 25.32 -45.90
C SER A 62 4.67 26.57 -45.88
N PRO A 63 4.47 27.24 -47.02
CA PRO A 63 3.72 28.50 -47.10
C PRO A 63 2.21 28.25 -47.13
N GLY A 64 1.46 29.19 -46.56
CA GLY A 64 0.02 29.07 -46.33
C GLY A 64 -0.87 29.32 -47.54
N ARG A 65 -2.18 29.33 -47.29
CA ARG A 65 -3.11 30.19 -48.04
C ARG A 65 -4.41 30.45 -47.28
N ALA A 66 -4.88 31.66 -47.51
CA ALA A 66 -5.96 32.38 -46.86
C ALA A 66 -7.36 31.80 -47.08
N LEU A 67 -8.21 32.15 -46.11
CA LEU A 67 -9.67 32.13 -46.10
C LEU A 67 -10.26 32.80 -47.34
N PRO A 68 -11.48 32.38 -47.75
CA PRO A 68 -12.45 33.33 -48.23
C PRO A 68 -13.72 33.36 -47.37
N TYR A 69 -14.09 34.59 -47.09
CA TYR A 69 -15.35 35.12 -46.59
C TYR A 69 -16.57 34.44 -47.25
N ALA A 70 -17.48 33.91 -46.44
CA ALA A 70 -18.83 33.55 -46.89
C ALA A 70 -19.86 34.21 -45.97
N THR A 71 -20.56 35.17 -46.56
CA THR A 71 -21.73 35.88 -46.05
C THR A 71 -22.90 34.91 -45.82
N GLY A 72 -23.54 34.96 -44.65
CA GLY A 72 -24.75 34.17 -44.37
C GLY A 72 -25.52 34.71 -43.17
N ARG A 73 -26.80 35.01 -43.41
CA ARG A 73 -27.74 35.69 -42.51
C ARG A 73 -28.12 34.88 -41.28
N ALA A 74 -28.56 35.61 -40.26
CA ALA A 74 -29.14 35.13 -39.01
C ALA A 74 -30.33 34.18 -39.21
N PHE A 75 -30.30 33.07 -38.47
CA PHE A 75 -31.49 32.43 -37.93
C PHE A 75 -31.21 32.10 -36.47
N GLY A 76 -31.86 32.85 -35.58
CA GLY A 76 -32.01 32.45 -34.19
C GLY A 76 -32.99 31.28 -34.12
N CYS A 77 -32.56 30.19 -33.50
CA CYS A 77 -33.45 29.23 -32.86
C CYS A 77 -32.85 28.91 -31.49
N GLY A 78 -33.72 28.93 -30.49
CA GLY A 78 -33.36 29.05 -29.08
C GLY A 78 -32.34 28.01 -28.61
N ARG A 79 -31.37 28.49 -27.83
CA ARG A 79 -30.54 27.62 -27.00
C ARG A 79 -31.42 27.15 -25.84
N PRO A 80 -31.80 25.87 -25.74
CA PRO A 80 -32.36 25.39 -24.48
C PRO A 80 -31.29 25.57 -23.41
N ALA A 81 -31.68 26.18 -22.29
CA ALA A 81 -30.91 26.14 -21.06
C ALA A 81 -30.69 24.66 -20.71
N SER A 82 -29.46 24.16 -20.88
CA SER A 82 -29.11 22.83 -20.39
C SER A 82 -28.97 22.90 -18.87
N PRO A 83 -29.70 22.06 -18.12
CA PRO A 83 -29.68 22.04 -16.68
C PRO A 83 -28.33 21.51 -16.21
N HIS A 84 -27.84 22.06 -15.10
CA HIS A 84 -26.81 21.50 -14.24
C HIS A 84 -25.83 20.54 -14.94
N ARG A 85 -24.73 21.09 -15.49
CA ARG A 85 -23.52 20.29 -15.66
C ARG A 85 -23.24 19.66 -14.30
N ASN A 86 -23.42 18.34 -14.21
CA ASN A 86 -22.79 17.54 -13.18
C ASN A 86 -21.35 18.05 -13.11
N ARG A 87 -20.97 18.59 -11.96
CA ARG A 87 -19.59 18.93 -11.64
C ARG A 87 -18.85 17.60 -11.71
N SER A 88 -18.35 17.26 -12.90
CA SER A 88 -17.44 16.16 -13.10
C SER A 88 -16.33 16.40 -12.08
N LYS A 89 -16.30 15.54 -11.05
CA LYS A 89 -15.22 15.44 -10.08
C LYS A 89 -13.94 15.65 -10.89
N GLU A 90 -13.20 16.72 -10.59
CA GLU A 90 -11.91 17.00 -11.24
C GLU A 90 -11.17 15.68 -11.34
N ALA A 91 -10.73 15.31 -12.53
CA ALA A 91 -10.13 14.01 -12.78
C ALA A 91 -8.76 13.97 -12.07
N THR A 92 -8.79 13.63 -10.79
CA THR A 92 -7.60 13.40 -9.97
C THR A 92 -6.96 12.09 -10.41
N MET A 93 -5.63 12.07 -10.51
CA MET A 93 -4.89 10.87 -10.87
C MET A 93 -5.17 9.74 -9.86
N LEU A 94 -5.31 8.51 -10.37
CA LEU A 94 -5.53 7.31 -9.57
C LEU A 94 -4.25 6.47 -9.55
N TYR A 95 -3.74 6.19 -8.37
CA TYR A 95 -2.57 5.33 -8.16
C TYR A 95 -2.97 4.03 -7.48
N THR A 96 -2.29 2.95 -7.82
CA THR A 96 -2.37 1.67 -7.12
C THR A 96 -1.15 1.48 -6.25
N GLY A 97 -1.28 0.67 -5.20
CA GLY A 97 -0.14 0.31 -4.38
C GLY A 97 -0.36 -0.97 -3.59
N SER A 98 0.74 -1.51 -3.08
CA SER A 98 0.71 -2.71 -2.27
C SER A 98 1.88 -2.80 -1.29
N CYS A 99 1.72 -3.64 -0.26
CA CYS A 99 2.87 -4.08 0.53
C CYS A 99 3.78 -5.01 -0.29
N HIS A 100 4.99 -5.28 0.20
CA HIS A 100 5.97 -6.12 -0.53
C HIS A 100 5.44 -7.50 -0.95
N CYS A 101 4.64 -8.16 -0.10
CA CYS A 101 4.06 -9.47 -0.43
C CYS A 101 2.73 -9.40 -1.20
N GLY A 102 2.22 -8.20 -1.49
CA GLY A 102 1.00 -7.98 -2.27
C GLY A 102 -0.32 -8.33 -1.56
N LYS A 103 -0.30 -8.70 -0.28
CA LYS A 103 -1.52 -9.02 0.50
C LYS A 103 -2.33 -7.79 0.88
N VAL A 104 -1.64 -6.70 1.23
CA VAL A 104 -2.28 -5.39 1.48
C VAL A 104 -2.21 -4.62 0.18
N ARG A 105 -3.37 -4.30 -0.39
CA ARG A 105 -3.54 -3.56 -1.64
C ARG A 105 -4.46 -2.37 -1.42
N PHE A 106 -4.16 -1.28 -2.10
CA PHE A 106 -4.93 -0.06 -1.98
C PHE A 106 -4.86 0.73 -3.28
N GLU A 107 -5.79 1.66 -3.40
CA GLU A 107 -5.86 2.67 -4.45
C GLU A 107 -5.96 4.03 -3.79
N VAL A 108 -5.32 5.04 -4.38
CA VAL A 108 -5.34 6.40 -3.85
C VAL A 108 -5.55 7.40 -4.97
N GLU A 109 -6.52 8.29 -4.78
CA GLU A 109 -6.83 9.40 -5.68
C GLU A 109 -6.11 10.67 -5.21
N GLY A 110 -5.50 11.42 -6.14
CA GLY A 110 -4.90 12.72 -5.85
C GLY A 110 -3.69 13.02 -6.73
N GLU A 111 -3.02 14.13 -6.46
CA GLU A 111 -1.77 14.50 -7.14
C GLU A 111 -0.58 14.33 -6.19
N ILE A 112 0.51 13.75 -6.69
CA ILE A 112 1.77 13.61 -5.95
C ILE A 112 2.62 14.85 -6.27
N ASP A 113 2.61 15.82 -5.36
CA ASP A 113 3.38 17.08 -5.46
C ASP A 113 4.74 17.01 -4.73
N GLY A 114 4.92 16.00 -3.88
CA GLY A 114 6.15 15.73 -3.16
C GLY A 114 5.97 14.68 -2.08
N ALA A 115 7.06 14.45 -1.35
CA ALA A 115 7.11 13.49 -0.26
C ALA A 115 7.53 14.17 1.04
N CYS A 116 7.10 13.62 2.17
CA CYS A 116 7.54 14.01 3.50
C CYS A 116 8.40 12.91 4.13
N ALA A 117 9.61 13.26 4.56
CA ALA A 117 10.51 12.38 5.30
C ALA A 117 10.56 12.81 6.77
N CYS A 118 9.97 12.01 7.66
CA CYS A 118 9.96 12.28 9.10
C CYS A 118 11.11 11.57 9.81
N ASN A 119 11.82 12.29 10.68
CA ASN A 119 13.00 11.78 11.40
C ASN A 119 12.68 11.14 12.78
N CYS A 120 11.41 11.03 13.19
CA CYS A 120 11.05 10.45 14.49
C CYS A 120 11.54 9.00 14.60
N SER A 121 11.66 8.48 15.83
CA SER A 121 12.28 7.17 16.08
C SER A 121 11.66 6.03 15.26
N MET A 122 10.36 6.08 15.00
CA MET A 122 9.68 5.08 14.19
C MET A 122 9.78 5.36 12.68
N CYS A 123 9.56 6.60 12.23
CA CYS A 123 9.59 6.93 10.80
C CYS A 123 10.99 6.80 10.21
N ALA A 124 12.03 7.17 10.96
CA ALA A 124 13.42 6.96 10.58
C ALA A 124 13.75 5.48 10.37
N ARG A 125 13.20 4.58 11.21
CA ARG A 125 13.40 3.11 11.08
C ARG A 125 12.64 2.52 9.89
N LYS A 126 11.47 3.07 9.56
CA LYS A 126 10.67 2.62 8.41
C LYS A 126 11.24 3.11 7.07
N GLY A 127 11.97 4.22 7.07
CA GLY A 127 12.48 4.84 5.82
C GLY A 127 11.35 5.30 4.88
N SER A 128 10.18 5.61 5.43
CA SER A 128 8.99 5.96 4.65
C SER A 128 9.10 7.35 4.02
N LEU A 129 8.62 7.46 2.78
CA LEU A 129 8.36 8.73 2.10
C LEU A 129 6.84 8.92 2.08
N LEU A 130 6.35 9.88 2.84
CA LEU A 130 4.91 10.02 3.12
C LEU A 130 4.27 11.06 2.22
N TRP A 131 3.22 10.65 1.52
CA TRP A 131 2.29 11.52 0.82
C TRP A 131 0.98 11.61 1.61
N PHE A 132 0.50 12.82 1.86
CA PHE A 132 -0.68 13.05 2.69
C PHE A 132 -1.89 13.35 1.82
N VAL A 133 -2.95 12.56 2.01
CA VAL A 133 -4.21 12.69 1.28
C VAL A 133 -5.39 12.68 2.25
N PRO A 134 -6.55 13.25 1.88
CA PRO A 134 -7.80 13.02 2.59
C PRO A 134 -8.05 11.52 2.76
N ARG A 135 -8.57 11.10 3.92
CA ARG A 135 -8.73 9.67 4.21
C ARG A 135 -9.66 8.96 3.20
N ASP A 136 -10.70 9.65 2.73
CA ASP A 136 -11.65 9.16 1.74
C ASP A 136 -11.05 8.98 0.33
N ALA A 137 -9.91 9.63 0.05
CA ALA A 137 -9.16 9.42 -1.18
C ALA A 137 -8.36 8.11 -1.21
N LEU A 138 -8.15 7.45 -0.05
CA LEU A 138 -7.51 6.14 0.06
C LEU A 138 -8.56 5.03 0.14
N ARG A 139 -8.67 4.21 -0.90
CA ARG A 139 -9.54 3.03 -0.95
C ARG A 139 -8.74 1.76 -0.71
N LEU A 140 -9.11 0.99 0.30
CA LEU A 140 -8.50 -0.32 0.56
C LEU A 140 -9.15 -1.37 -0.33
N GLN A 141 -8.31 -2.15 -1.01
CA GLN A 141 -8.73 -3.34 -1.78
C GLN A 141 -8.63 -4.62 -0.95
N THR A 142 -7.96 -4.54 0.21
CA THR A 142 -7.86 -5.58 1.22
C THR A 142 -8.82 -5.27 2.37
N PRO A 143 -9.48 -6.27 2.99
CA PRO A 143 -10.28 -6.06 4.19
C PRO A 143 -9.48 -5.41 5.32
N ASP A 144 -10.11 -4.54 6.11
CA ASP A 144 -9.41 -3.76 7.15
C ASP A 144 -8.85 -4.65 8.27
N GLU A 145 -9.52 -5.78 8.54
CA GLU A 145 -9.15 -6.78 9.54
C GLU A 145 -7.84 -7.53 9.20
N ASP A 146 -7.46 -7.58 7.92
CA ASP A 146 -6.22 -8.22 7.46
C ASP A 146 -4.99 -7.30 7.60
N ILE A 147 -5.21 -6.06 8.03
CA ILE A 147 -4.20 -5.03 8.17
C ILE A 147 -4.00 -4.73 9.66
N ALA A 148 -2.79 -4.93 10.14
CA ALA A 148 -2.46 -4.70 11.54
C ALA A 148 -2.28 -3.20 11.82
N THR A 149 -2.60 -2.78 13.05
CA THR A 149 -2.38 -1.41 13.53
C THR A 149 -1.33 -1.40 14.63
N TYR A 150 -0.42 -0.43 14.54
CA TYR A 150 0.46 -0.07 15.63
C TYR A 150 0.21 1.40 16.03
N LEU A 151 0.00 1.63 17.32
CA LEU A 151 -0.09 2.96 17.92
C LEU A 151 1.23 3.27 18.61
N PHE A 152 1.71 4.49 18.43
CA PHE A 152 2.97 4.95 19.01
C PHE A 152 2.79 6.32 19.67
N ASN A 153 3.58 6.59 20.72
CA ASN A 153 3.64 7.88 21.41
C ASN A 153 2.26 8.37 21.87
N LYS A 154 1.79 9.51 21.36
CA LYS A 154 0.48 10.10 21.69
C LYS A 154 -0.71 9.28 21.17
N HIS A 155 -0.47 8.19 20.46
CA HIS A 155 -1.50 7.30 19.89
C HIS A 155 -2.49 7.99 18.93
N VAL A 156 -2.09 9.14 18.38
CA VAL A 156 -2.91 9.94 17.44
C VAL A 156 -2.77 9.50 15.98
N ILE A 157 -1.76 8.68 15.67
CA ILE A 157 -1.55 8.11 14.34
C ILE A 157 -1.65 6.58 14.43
N ARG A 158 -2.54 6.00 13.61
CA ARG A 158 -2.64 4.56 13.39
C ARG A 158 -1.67 4.17 12.30
N HIS A 159 -0.56 3.53 12.66
CA HIS A 159 0.38 3.00 11.68
C HIS A 159 -0.13 1.65 11.17
N ARG A 160 -0.52 1.60 9.90
CA ARG A 160 -1.13 0.44 9.28
C ARG A 160 -0.05 -0.38 8.57
N PHE A 161 0.04 -1.67 8.86
CA PHE A 161 1.11 -2.52 8.34
C PHE A 161 0.64 -3.92 8.00
N CYS A 162 1.35 -4.55 7.07
CA CYS A 162 1.09 -5.92 6.68
C CYS A 162 1.65 -6.87 7.75
N PRO A 163 0.80 -7.69 8.42
CA PRO A 163 1.27 -8.64 9.42
C PRO A 163 2.13 -9.77 8.82
N THR A 164 2.11 -9.96 7.49
CA THR A 164 2.90 -10.99 6.81
C THR A 164 4.32 -10.53 6.46
N CYS A 165 4.50 -9.32 5.93
CA CYS A 165 5.83 -8.85 5.47
C CYS A 165 6.39 -7.66 6.27
N GLY A 166 5.63 -7.11 7.23
CA GLY A 166 6.06 -6.00 8.08
C GLY A 166 6.09 -4.63 7.40
N ILE A 167 5.82 -4.54 6.10
CA ILE A 167 5.77 -3.25 5.39
C ILE A 167 4.59 -2.42 5.88
N HIS A 168 4.83 -1.12 6.07
CA HIS A 168 3.84 -0.11 6.42
C HIS A 168 3.44 0.67 5.16
N PRO A 169 2.33 0.33 4.47
CA PRO A 169 1.96 0.97 3.22
C PRO A 169 1.28 2.32 3.46
N PHE A 170 0.65 2.53 4.61
CA PHE A 170 0.04 3.80 4.97
C PHE A 170 -0.09 3.97 6.50
N ALA A 171 -0.47 5.16 6.92
CA ALA A 171 -0.93 5.45 8.28
C ALA A 171 -2.15 6.36 8.22
N GLU A 172 -2.93 6.41 9.30
CA GLU A 172 -4.15 7.22 9.38
C GLU A 172 -4.07 8.13 10.61
N GLY A 173 -4.54 9.37 10.47
CA GLY A 173 -4.54 10.35 11.55
C GLY A 173 -5.48 11.51 11.22
N THR A 174 -5.27 12.65 11.87
CA THR A 174 -6.01 13.88 11.62
C THR A 174 -5.08 15.02 11.30
N ASP A 175 -5.50 15.93 10.42
CA ASP A 175 -4.81 17.20 10.22
C ASP A 175 -5.01 18.15 11.44
N PRO A 176 -4.31 19.30 11.51
CA PRO A 176 -4.50 20.28 12.58
C PRO A 176 -5.90 20.89 12.66
N LYS A 177 -6.74 20.73 11.63
CA LYS A 177 -8.13 21.19 11.56
C LYS A 177 -9.13 20.11 11.98
N GLY A 178 -8.66 18.90 12.28
CA GLY A 178 -9.48 17.75 12.70
C GLY A 178 -9.99 16.88 11.56
N ASN A 179 -9.61 17.12 10.31
CA ASN A 179 -10.03 16.30 9.17
C ASN A 179 -9.27 14.98 9.15
N ALA A 180 -9.95 13.89 8.81
CA ALA A 180 -9.32 12.58 8.67
C ALA A 180 -8.38 12.54 7.46
N MET A 181 -7.15 12.08 7.69
CA MET A 181 -6.08 12.01 6.69
C MET A 181 -5.46 10.62 6.64
N ALA A 182 -4.95 10.26 5.46
CA ALA A 182 -4.05 9.14 5.27
C ALA A 182 -2.65 9.63 4.87
N ALA A 183 -1.62 9.02 5.44
CA ALA A 183 -0.22 9.20 5.07
C ALA A 183 0.25 7.95 4.33
N VAL A 184 0.21 7.98 2.99
CA VAL A 184 0.59 6.88 2.11
C VAL A 184 2.10 6.84 1.97
N ASN A 185 2.70 5.66 2.12
CA ASN A 185 4.12 5.46 1.86
C ASN A 185 4.34 5.30 0.36
N LEU A 186 4.92 6.30 -0.28
CA LEU A 186 5.17 6.33 -1.73
C LEU A 186 6.06 5.19 -2.21
N ARG A 187 6.87 4.60 -1.33
CA ARG A 187 7.64 3.38 -1.64
C ARG A 187 6.78 2.14 -1.88
N CYS A 188 5.49 2.22 -1.59
CA CYS A 188 4.51 1.16 -1.78
C CYS A 188 3.50 1.49 -2.90
N VAL A 189 3.70 2.60 -3.62
CA VAL A 189 2.86 3.02 -4.74
C VAL A 189 3.54 2.60 -6.04
N ASP A 190 2.78 2.04 -6.96
CA ASP A 190 3.31 1.52 -8.22
C ASP A 190 3.60 2.67 -9.20
N GLY A 191 4.70 2.58 -9.94
CA GLY A 191 4.99 3.50 -11.05
C GLY A 191 5.41 4.93 -10.67
N VAL A 192 5.69 5.19 -9.39
CA VAL A 192 6.20 6.49 -8.94
C VAL A 192 7.72 6.53 -9.04
N ASP A 193 8.26 7.51 -9.79
CA ASP A 193 9.68 7.83 -9.78
C ASP A 193 10.02 8.61 -8.51
N LEU A 194 10.60 7.92 -7.52
CA LEU A 194 10.93 8.50 -6.22
C LEU A 194 12.10 9.48 -6.26
N ASP A 195 13.01 9.35 -7.23
CA ASP A 195 14.20 10.18 -7.33
C ASP A 195 13.88 11.57 -7.92
N ALA A 196 12.79 11.65 -8.70
CA ALA A 196 12.26 12.90 -9.23
C ALA A 196 11.44 13.71 -8.21
N LEU A 197 11.07 13.14 -7.06
CA LEU A 197 10.21 13.81 -6.09
C LEU A 197 10.95 14.81 -5.21
N SER A 198 10.33 15.97 -4.97
CA SER A 198 10.78 16.87 -3.92
C SER A 198 10.50 16.26 -2.53
N VAL A 199 11.50 16.21 -1.66
CA VAL A 199 11.38 15.64 -0.31
C VAL A 199 11.46 16.74 0.74
N ARG A 200 10.35 16.98 1.43
CA ARG A 200 10.30 17.84 2.62
C ARG A 200 10.69 17.05 3.86
N HIS A 201 11.73 17.51 4.55
CA HIS A 201 12.11 16.93 5.84
C HIS A 201 11.27 17.50 6.97
N PHE A 202 10.76 16.62 7.83
CA PHE A 202 9.96 16.97 8.99
C PHE A 202 10.65 16.50 10.28
N ASP A 203 10.82 17.44 11.22
CA ASP A 203 11.39 17.15 12.52
C ASP A 203 10.34 16.61 13.50
N GLY A 204 10.06 15.32 13.39
CA GLY A 204 9.17 14.62 14.30
C GLY A 204 9.81 14.21 15.63
N ARG A 205 11.10 14.48 15.86
CA ARG A 205 11.73 14.26 17.17
C ARG A 205 11.42 15.37 18.17
N ALA A 206 11.06 16.55 17.68
CA ALA A 206 10.74 17.72 18.49
C ALA A 206 9.28 17.79 18.99
N LEU A 207 8.45 16.75 18.74
CA LEU A 207 7.01 16.71 19.04
C LEU A 207 6.63 15.76 20.18
#